data_AF-A0A7C5PZN0-F1
#
_entry.id   AF-A0A7C5PZN0-F1
#
_cell.length_a   1.000
_cell.length_b   1.000
_cell.length_c   1.000
_cell.angle_alpha   90.00
_cell.angle_beta   90.00
_cell.angle_gamma   90.00
#
_symmetry.space_group_name_H-M   'P 1'
#
loop_
_entity.id
_entity.type
_entity.pdbx_description
1 polymer ?
#
loop_
_entity_poly.entity_id
_entity_poly.type
_entity_poly.pdbx_seq_one_letter_code
_entity_poly.pdbx_strand_id
1 'polypeptide(L)'
;MPSKKELDDLLIDSSSPDQSKEDIQKYLEKKQAAYDELEASASPIERARLQLDVAEALVGTGRADESWEKARAALDTFIELEQWQDAVESCDVLYQSAQPASMVALAHGVWLSVSYPVDPVLTVNMLNYVIDETPANADGAAIAAVTAHYIADIRTEDDQHKSLTFLTKQLLANVAKGHSGVDDQEGLSVWMERLELLDPGVFLPRLALVLGAIVPADAWWFDRDALREKIPE
;
A
#
# COMPACT_ATOMS: atom_id res chain seq x y z
N MET A 1 -7.59 -10.35 6.97
CA MET A 1 -8.50 -9.39 6.29
C MET A 1 -9.93 -9.21 6.86
N PRO A 2 -10.26 -9.49 8.15
CA PRO A 2 -11.50 -8.95 8.74
C PRO A 2 -11.29 -7.67 9.57
N SER A 3 -10.04 -7.31 9.89
CA SER A 3 -9.73 -6.30 10.90
C SER A 3 -9.76 -4.85 10.42
N LYS A 4 -9.01 -4.52 9.36
CA LYS A 4 -9.06 -3.21 8.69
C LYS A 4 -10.47 -2.83 8.28
N LYS A 5 -11.20 -3.81 7.73
CA LYS A 5 -12.62 -3.67 7.41
C LYS A 5 -13.50 -3.39 8.63
N GLU A 6 -13.25 -4.04 9.77
CA GLU A 6 -13.98 -3.77 11.03
C GLU A 6 -13.75 -2.32 11.48
N LEU A 7 -12.52 -1.82 11.39
CA LEU A 7 -12.21 -0.43 11.75
C LEU A 7 -12.84 0.56 10.75
N ASP A 8 -12.73 0.30 9.45
CA ASP A 8 -13.32 1.13 8.40
C ASP A 8 -14.85 1.23 8.54
N ASP A 9 -15.53 0.11 8.76
CA ASP A 9 -16.99 0.06 8.95
C ASP A 9 -17.41 0.88 10.19
N LEU A 10 -16.65 0.79 11.30
CA LEU A 10 -16.87 1.61 12.51
C LEU A 10 -16.72 3.11 12.24
N LEU A 11 -15.71 3.49 11.46
CA LEU A 11 -15.46 4.89 11.13
C LEU A 11 -16.54 5.47 10.21
N ILE A 12 -17.04 4.68 9.26
CA ILE A 12 -18.12 5.09 8.34
C ILE A 12 -19.43 5.33 9.10
N ASP A 13 -19.75 4.50 10.08
CA ASP A 13 -20.98 4.63 10.89
C ASP A 13 -20.91 5.79 11.91
N SER A 14 -19.72 6.35 12.16
CA SER A 14 -19.55 7.43 13.12
C SER A 14 -20.18 8.74 12.63
N SER A 15 -20.98 9.37 13.49
CA SER A 15 -21.76 10.57 13.14
C SER A 15 -21.04 11.90 13.40
N SER A 16 -19.91 11.87 14.12
CA SER A 16 -19.10 13.06 14.44
C SER A 16 -17.64 12.69 14.72
N PRO A 17 -16.69 13.64 14.60
CA PRO A 17 -15.27 13.37 14.87
C PRO A 17 -14.96 12.87 16.28
N ASP A 18 -15.71 13.33 17.28
CA ASP A 18 -15.53 12.89 18.67
C ASP A 18 -16.00 11.44 18.84
N GLN A 19 -17.11 11.08 18.20
CA GLN A 19 -17.58 9.69 18.15
C GLN A 19 -16.55 8.78 17.46
N SER A 20 -15.98 9.21 16.33
CA SER A 20 -14.94 8.45 15.64
C SER A 20 -13.73 8.18 16.55
N LYS A 21 -13.27 9.18 17.31
CA LYS A 21 -12.14 9.02 18.25
C LYS A 21 -12.45 8.03 19.36
N GLU A 22 -13.66 8.11 19.94
CA GLU A 22 -14.08 7.16 20.98
C GLU A 22 -14.15 5.72 20.43
N ASP A 23 -14.61 5.55 19.20
CA ASP A 23 -14.76 4.24 18.59
C ASP A 23 -13.41 3.62 18.25
N ILE A 24 -12.45 4.40 17.72
CA ILE A 24 -11.06 3.96 17.54
C ILE A 24 -10.44 3.59 18.89
N GLN A 25 -10.67 4.39 19.93
CA GLN A 25 -10.11 4.12 21.26
C GLN A 25 -10.66 2.81 21.86
N LYS A 26 -11.97 2.56 21.77
CA LYS A 26 -12.58 1.29 22.21
C LYS A 26 -12.06 0.11 21.41
N TYR A 27 -11.91 0.28 20.10
CA TYR A 27 -11.35 -0.73 19.22
C TYR A 27 -9.90 -1.06 19.62
N LEU A 28 -9.07 -0.04 19.85
CA LEU A 28 -7.69 -0.19 20.33
C LEU A 28 -7.64 -0.96 21.65
N GLU A 29 -8.47 -0.59 22.63
CA GLU A 29 -8.54 -1.29 23.92
C GLU A 29 -8.92 -2.77 23.76
N LYS A 30 -9.91 -3.07 22.93
CA LYS A 30 -10.34 -4.45 22.61
C LYS A 30 -9.20 -5.25 21.99
N LYS A 31 -8.49 -4.70 21.00
CA LYS A 31 -7.40 -5.40 20.30
C LYS A 31 -6.17 -5.55 21.18
N GLN A 32 -5.84 -4.54 21.99
CA GLN A 32 -4.73 -4.59 22.94
C GLN A 32 -5.00 -5.65 24.03
N ALA A 33 -6.22 -5.72 24.57
CA ALA A 33 -6.59 -6.78 25.51
C ALA A 33 -6.47 -8.18 24.88
N ALA A 34 -6.98 -8.37 23.65
CA ALA A 34 -6.85 -9.63 22.94
C ALA A 34 -5.38 -10.00 22.67
N TYR A 35 -4.51 -9.01 22.42
CA TYR A 35 -3.08 -9.22 22.26
C TYR A 35 -2.39 -9.60 23.58
N ASP A 36 -2.77 -8.98 24.69
CA ASP A 36 -2.19 -9.25 26.01
C ASP A 36 -2.64 -10.58 26.61
N GLU A 37 -3.86 -11.03 26.29
CA GLU A 37 -4.40 -12.35 26.65
C GLU A 37 -3.86 -13.47 25.74
N LEU A 38 -3.10 -13.14 24.70
CA LEU A 38 -2.63 -14.12 23.74
C LEU A 38 -1.59 -15.05 24.37
N GLU A 39 -1.96 -16.32 24.51
CA GLU A 39 -1.11 -17.39 25.03
C GLU A 39 0.28 -17.41 24.37
N ALA A 40 1.31 -17.76 25.14
CA ALA A 40 2.68 -17.84 24.63
C ALA A 40 2.83 -18.87 23.49
N SER A 41 1.94 -19.87 23.43
CA SER A 41 1.90 -20.90 22.40
C SER A 41 1.08 -20.53 21.16
N ALA A 42 0.46 -19.34 21.11
CA ALA A 42 -0.27 -18.89 19.93
C ALA A 42 0.64 -18.88 18.69
N SER A 43 0.05 -19.12 17.52
CA SER A 43 0.85 -19.16 16.30
C SER A 43 1.47 -17.79 16.00
N PRO A 44 2.64 -17.74 15.33
CA PRO A 44 3.26 -16.48 14.94
C PRO A 44 2.33 -15.58 14.11
N ILE A 45 1.51 -16.17 13.22
CA ILE A 45 0.57 -15.44 12.37
C ILE A 45 -0.57 -14.81 13.19
N GLU A 46 -1.15 -15.55 14.14
CA GLU A 46 -2.21 -14.99 15.00
C GLU A 46 -1.70 -13.81 15.82
N ARG A 47 -0.47 -13.92 16.35
CA ARG A 47 0.20 -12.84 17.06
C ARG A 47 0.46 -11.64 16.16
N ALA A 48 1.04 -11.85 14.98
CA ALA A 48 1.35 -10.78 14.04
C ALA A 48 0.09 -10.04 13.55
N ARG A 49 -1.03 -10.76 13.32
CA ARG A 49 -2.31 -10.14 12.96
C ARG A 49 -2.84 -9.24 14.07
N LEU A 50 -2.81 -9.70 15.33
CA LEU A 50 -3.20 -8.84 16.45
C LEU A 50 -2.25 -7.64 16.61
N GLN A 51 -0.95 -7.79 16.35
CA GLN A 51 -0.02 -6.66 16.34
C GLN A 51 -0.39 -5.63 15.29
N LEU A 52 -0.72 -6.07 14.07
CA LEU A 52 -1.16 -5.20 12.99
C LEU A 52 -2.47 -4.48 13.32
N ASP A 53 -3.48 -5.20 13.84
CA ASP A 53 -4.76 -4.62 14.29
C ASP A 53 -4.54 -3.50 15.32
N VAL A 54 -3.65 -3.74 16.29
CA VAL A 54 -3.32 -2.75 17.31
C VAL A 54 -2.54 -1.58 16.68
N ALA A 55 -1.60 -1.85 15.78
CA ALA A 55 -0.80 -0.82 15.13
C ALA A 55 -1.67 0.15 14.30
N GLU A 56 -2.66 -0.37 13.57
CA GLU A 56 -3.60 0.42 12.79
C GLU A 56 -4.42 1.36 13.68
N ALA A 57 -4.96 0.84 14.78
CA ALA A 57 -5.70 1.64 15.75
C ALA A 57 -4.81 2.69 16.47
N LEU A 58 -3.54 2.38 16.69
CA LEU A 58 -2.56 3.32 17.23
C LEU A 58 -2.29 4.49 16.27
N VAL A 59 -2.22 4.26 14.95
CA VAL A 59 -2.16 5.35 13.97
C VAL A 59 -3.40 6.25 14.10
N GLY A 60 -4.60 5.65 14.11
CA GLY A 60 -5.86 6.40 14.23
C GLY A 60 -5.99 7.22 15.51
N THR A 61 -5.30 6.85 16.59
CA THR A 61 -5.25 7.60 17.87
C THR A 61 -4.05 8.56 17.98
N GLY A 62 -3.21 8.67 16.96
CA GLY A 62 -2.04 9.54 16.94
C GLY A 62 -0.83 9.01 17.74
N ARG A 63 -0.78 7.71 18.04
CA ARG A 63 0.30 7.03 18.78
C ARG A 63 1.28 6.38 17.80
N ALA A 64 1.89 7.22 16.95
CA ALA A 64 2.69 6.79 15.82
C ALA A 64 3.91 5.91 16.19
N ASP A 65 4.63 6.25 17.26
CA ASP A 65 5.83 5.50 17.66
C ASP A 65 5.49 4.06 18.07
N GLU A 66 4.42 3.88 18.83
CA GLU A 66 3.96 2.55 19.28
C GLU A 66 3.37 1.73 18.14
N SER A 67 2.69 2.40 17.20
CA SER A 67 2.22 1.77 15.96
C SER A 67 3.39 1.21 15.16
N TRP A 68 4.44 2.02 14.98
CA TRP A 68 5.63 1.64 14.21
C TRP A 68 6.28 0.36 14.73
N GLU A 69 6.49 0.27 16.05
CA GLU A 69 7.10 -0.91 16.66
C GLU A 69 6.29 -2.19 16.38
N LYS A 70 4.97 -2.12 16.52
CA LYS A 70 4.07 -3.26 16.31
C LYS A 70 3.98 -3.66 14.85
N ALA A 71 3.75 -2.71 13.95
CA ALA A 71 3.65 -2.99 12.52
C ALA A 71 4.98 -3.50 11.94
N ARG A 72 6.12 -2.98 12.40
CA ARG A 72 7.45 -3.45 11.94
C ARG A 72 7.70 -4.89 12.35
N ALA A 73 7.35 -5.28 13.57
CA ALA A 73 7.48 -6.66 14.05
C ALA A 73 6.54 -7.63 13.32
N ALA A 74 5.31 -7.20 13.05
CA ALA A 74 4.34 -7.99 12.29
C ALA A 74 4.80 -8.23 10.85
N LEU A 75 5.34 -7.19 10.19
CA LEU A 75 5.82 -7.25 8.81
C LEU A 75 6.84 -8.39 8.58
N ASP A 76 7.84 -8.53 9.45
CA ASP A 76 8.85 -9.57 9.30
C ASP A 76 8.24 -10.98 9.33
N THR A 77 7.28 -11.20 10.25
CA THR A 77 6.56 -12.47 10.35
C THR A 77 5.73 -12.75 9.10
N PHE A 78 5.06 -11.72 8.56
CA PHE A 78 4.26 -11.89 7.35
C PHE A 78 5.09 -12.17 6.10
N ILE A 79 6.27 -11.58 5.99
CA ILE A 79 7.19 -11.88 4.87
C ILE A 79 7.75 -13.30 5.00
N GLU A 80 8.19 -13.70 6.19
CA GLU A 80 8.72 -15.05 6.45
C GLU A 80 7.69 -16.14 6.14
N LEU A 81 6.43 -15.89 6.48
CA LEU A 81 5.31 -16.83 6.31
C LEU A 81 4.47 -16.56 5.05
N GLU A 82 5.00 -15.74 4.14
CA GLU A 82 4.41 -15.45 2.81
C GLU A 82 2.96 -14.95 2.87
N GLN A 83 2.60 -14.25 3.95
CA GLN A 83 1.30 -13.59 4.12
C GLN A 83 1.33 -12.20 3.45
N TRP A 84 1.43 -12.18 2.12
CA TRP A 84 1.70 -10.97 1.33
C TRP A 84 0.70 -9.83 1.56
N GLN A 85 -0.58 -10.17 1.70
CA GLN A 85 -1.61 -9.20 1.98
C GLN A 85 -1.35 -8.46 3.31
N ASP A 86 -1.16 -9.23 4.39
CA ASP A 86 -0.93 -8.69 5.73
C ASP A 86 0.43 -7.93 5.79
N ALA A 87 1.42 -8.36 5.00
CA ALA A 87 2.70 -7.66 4.84
C ALA A 87 2.54 -6.28 4.19
N VAL A 88 1.74 -6.15 3.13
CA VAL A 88 1.48 -4.85 2.49
C VAL A 88 0.64 -3.96 3.40
N GLU A 89 -0.36 -4.50 4.10
CA GLU A 89 -1.12 -3.75 5.11
C GLU A 89 -0.21 -3.22 6.23
N SER A 90 0.80 -4.00 6.65
CA SER A 90 1.81 -3.53 7.60
C SER A 90 2.65 -2.38 7.03
N CYS A 91 3.03 -2.44 5.76
CA CYS A 91 3.76 -1.35 5.09
C CYS A 91 2.92 -0.07 4.97
N ASP A 92 1.61 -0.20 4.73
CA ASP A 92 0.66 0.91 4.71
C ASP A 92 0.58 1.59 6.09
N VAL A 93 0.39 0.81 7.16
CA VAL A 93 0.38 1.33 8.54
C VAL A 93 1.72 2.03 8.89
N LEU A 94 2.85 1.43 8.52
CA LEU A 94 4.17 2.03 8.71
C LEU A 94 4.33 3.35 7.95
N TYR A 95 3.82 3.43 6.72
CA TYR A 95 3.80 4.67 5.95
C TYR A 95 2.96 5.75 6.67
N GLN A 96 1.73 5.41 7.05
CA GLN A 96 0.80 6.35 7.71
C GLN A 96 1.28 6.86 9.07
N SER A 97 2.17 6.12 9.75
CA SER A 97 2.76 6.58 11.01
C SER A 97 3.72 7.78 10.88
N ALA A 98 4.08 8.20 9.66
CA ALA A 98 4.89 9.38 9.36
C ALA A 98 6.26 9.44 10.09
N GLN A 99 6.88 8.28 10.27
CA GLN A 99 8.21 8.11 10.86
C GLN A 99 9.31 8.37 9.81
N PRO A 100 10.57 8.59 10.23
CA PRO A 100 11.68 8.86 9.31
C PRO A 100 11.87 7.82 8.19
N ALA A 101 11.46 6.56 8.43
CA ALA A 101 11.54 5.48 7.46
C ALA A 101 10.18 5.13 6.80
N SER A 102 9.15 5.96 6.92
CA SER A 102 7.84 5.73 6.30
C SER A 102 7.89 5.68 4.77
N MET A 103 8.73 6.51 4.13
CA MET A 103 8.95 6.41 2.68
C MET A 103 9.61 5.09 2.27
N VAL A 104 10.50 4.58 3.11
CA VAL A 104 11.10 3.26 2.91
C VAL A 104 10.01 2.20 3.04
N ALA A 105 9.13 2.28 4.03
CA ALA A 105 7.99 1.36 4.18
C ALA A 105 7.07 1.36 2.95
N LEU A 106 6.74 2.55 2.43
CA LEU A 106 5.95 2.71 1.22
C LEU A 106 6.57 1.95 0.04
N ALA A 107 7.86 2.15 -0.20
CA ALA A 107 8.54 1.48 -1.31
C ALA A 107 8.59 -0.05 -1.16
N HIS A 108 8.74 -0.56 0.06
CA HIS A 108 8.61 -1.99 0.35
C HIS A 108 7.20 -2.51 0.04
N GLY A 109 6.17 -1.80 0.50
CA GLY A 109 4.78 -2.17 0.27
C GLY A 109 4.37 -2.12 -1.19
N VAL A 110 4.87 -1.14 -1.97
CA VAL A 110 4.66 -1.09 -3.42
C VAL A 110 5.34 -2.27 -4.11
N TRP A 111 6.60 -2.57 -3.74
CA TRP A 111 7.30 -3.70 -4.33
C TRP A 111 6.58 -5.02 -4.08
N LEU A 112 6.15 -5.27 -2.83
CA LEU A 112 5.42 -6.47 -2.46
C LEU A 112 4.06 -6.56 -3.16
N SER A 113 3.27 -5.47 -3.13
CA SER A 113 1.92 -5.46 -3.70
C SER A 113 1.91 -5.64 -5.22
N VAL A 114 2.91 -5.13 -5.95
CA VAL A 114 3.05 -5.34 -7.39
C VAL A 114 3.58 -6.74 -7.71
N SER A 115 4.48 -7.29 -6.90
CA SER A 115 5.13 -8.58 -7.18
C SER A 115 4.31 -9.81 -6.79
N TYR A 116 3.45 -9.69 -5.78
CA TYR A 116 2.68 -10.80 -5.21
C TYR A 116 1.16 -10.60 -5.33
N PRO A 117 0.35 -11.68 -5.22
CA PRO A 117 -1.11 -11.57 -5.23
C PRO A 117 -1.59 -10.86 -3.97
N VAL A 118 -1.89 -9.57 -4.12
CA VAL A 118 -2.43 -8.68 -3.10
C VAL A 118 -3.67 -8.02 -3.67
N ASP A 119 -4.63 -7.70 -2.79
CA ASP A 119 -5.84 -6.99 -3.16
C ASP A 119 -5.51 -5.77 -4.04
N PRO A 120 -6.16 -5.64 -5.21
CA PRO A 120 -5.83 -4.61 -6.17
C PRO A 120 -6.21 -3.20 -5.69
N VAL A 121 -7.20 -3.05 -4.80
CA VAL A 121 -7.53 -1.75 -4.19
C VAL A 121 -6.38 -1.32 -3.28
N LEU A 122 -5.87 -2.22 -2.44
CA LEU A 122 -4.70 -1.92 -1.61
C LEU A 122 -3.48 -1.57 -2.46
N THR A 123 -3.23 -2.33 -3.53
CA THR A 123 -2.11 -2.05 -4.45
C THR A 123 -2.23 -0.68 -5.11
N VAL A 124 -3.43 -0.31 -5.56
CA VAL A 124 -3.72 1.02 -6.14
C VAL A 124 -3.52 2.12 -5.10
N ASN A 125 -3.95 1.93 -3.85
CA ASN A 125 -3.75 2.90 -2.77
C ASN A 125 -2.25 3.13 -2.51
N MET A 126 -1.45 2.07 -2.44
CA MET A 126 0.01 2.18 -2.27
C MET A 126 0.67 2.95 -3.42
N LEU A 127 0.27 2.69 -4.67
CA LEU A 127 0.77 3.43 -5.83
C LEU A 127 0.29 4.89 -5.85
N ASN A 128 -0.91 5.16 -5.31
CA ASN A 128 -1.39 6.53 -5.16
C ASN A 128 -0.53 7.33 -4.18
N TYR A 129 -0.08 6.74 -3.07
CA TYR A 129 0.90 7.42 -2.19
C TYR A 129 2.20 7.76 -2.93
N VAL A 130 2.68 6.89 -3.82
CA VAL A 130 3.86 7.22 -4.65
C VAL A 130 3.58 8.41 -5.58
N ILE A 131 2.38 8.50 -6.15
CA ILE A 131 1.97 9.66 -6.96
C ILE A 131 1.98 10.93 -6.11
N ASP A 132 1.37 10.90 -4.92
CA ASP A 132 1.25 12.05 -4.04
C ASP A 132 2.61 12.55 -3.51
N GLU A 133 3.53 11.63 -3.26
CA GLU A 133 4.90 11.93 -2.78
C GLU A 133 5.86 12.35 -3.92
N THR A 134 5.43 12.21 -5.18
CA THR A 134 6.28 12.53 -6.35
C THR A 134 5.97 13.91 -6.90
N PRO A 135 6.98 14.76 -7.18
CA PRO A 135 6.77 16.04 -7.85
C PRO A 135 5.98 15.87 -9.17
N ALA A 136 4.99 16.74 -9.40
CA ALA A 136 4.05 16.60 -10.51
C ALA A 136 4.70 16.50 -11.91
N ASN A 137 5.88 17.06 -12.10
CA ASN A 137 6.63 17.06 -13.35
C ASN A 137 7.69 15.94 -13.45
N ALA A 138 7.73 15.00 -12.51
CA ALA A 138 8.63 13.87 -12.54
C ALA A 138 7.93 12.62 -13.10
N ASP A 139 8.67 11.85 -13.91
CA ASP A 139 8.17 10.63 -14.54
C ASP A 139 7.70 9.57 -13.52
N GLY A 140 8.21 9.61 -12.28
CA GLY A 140 7.85 8.64 -11.23
C GLY A 140 6.35 8.54 -10.96
N ALA A 141 5.63 9.68 -10.98
CA ALA A 141 4.19 9.72 -10.82
C ALA A 141 3.47 9.06 -12.01
N ALA A 142 3.97 9.26 -13.23
CA ALA A 142 3.43 8.64 -14.44
C ALA A 142 3.60 7.12 -14.42
N ILE A 143 4.78 6.65 -13.99
CA ILE A 143 5.08 5.22 -13.84
C ILE A 143 4.19 4.59 -12.76
N ALA A 144 4.01 5.23 -11.61
CA ALA A 144 3.13 4.73 -10.55
C ALA A 144 1.66 4.68 -11.01
N ALA A 145 1.17 5.73 -11.68
CA ALA A 145 -0.20 5.79 -12.19
C ALA A 145 -0.51 4.72 -13.24
N VAL A 146 0.40 4.50 -14.19
CA VAL A 146 0.16 3.45 -15.19
C VAL A 146 0.29 2.05 -14.58
N THR A 147 1.18 1.87 -13.61
CA THR A 147 1.26 0.61 -12.85
C THR A 147 -0.06 0.35 -12.11
N ALA A 148 -0.66 1.38 -11.49
CA ALA A 148 -1.93 1.24 -10.79
C ALA A 148 -3.04 0.82 -11.76
N HIS A 149 -3.08 1.42 -12.95
CA HIS A 149 -4.01 1.04 -13.99
C HIS A 149 -3.81 -0.39 -14.48
N TYR A 150 -2.56 -0.79 -14.73
CA TYR A 150 -2.19 -2.15 -15.13
C TYR A 150 -2.62 -3.19 -14.09
N ILE A 151 -2.34 -2.95 -12.80
CA ILE A 151 -2.74 -3.86 -11.72
C ILE A 151 -4.26 -3.98 -11.64
N ALA A 152 -4.98 -2.86 -11.71
CA ALA A 152 -6.44 -2.88 -11.74
C ALA A 152 -6.94 -3.73 -12.91
N ASP A 153 -6.40 -3.54 -14.12
CA ASP A 153 -6.82 -4.24 -15.32
C ASP A 153 -6.59 -5.76 -15.23
N ILE A 154 -5.44 -6.21 -14.74
CA ILE A 154 -5.08 -7.63 -14.74
C ILE A 154 -5.57 -8.42 -13.51
N ARG A 155 -5.92 -7.75 -12.40
CA ARG A 155 -6.27 -8.42 -11.13
C ARG A 155 -7.73 -8.29 -10.71
N THR A 156 -8.57 -7.64 -11.51
CA THR A 156 -10.00 -7.50 -11.20
C THR A 156 -10.86 -8.00 -12.35
N GLU A 157 -12.10 -8.37 -12.01
CA GLU A 157 -13.10 -8.83 -12.97
C GLU A 157 -14.44 -8.09 -12.74
N ASP A 158 -15.36 -8.22 -13.71
CA ASP A 158 -16.74 -7.73 -13.63
C ASP A 158 -16.89 -6.26 -13.17
N ASP A 159 -17.69 -6.01 -12.14
CA ASP A 159 -18.01 -4.67 -11.67
C ASP A 159 -16.86 -4.04 -10.88
N GLN A 160 -16.00 -4.84 -10.25
CA GLN A 160 -14.79 -4.35 -9.63
C GLN A 160 -13.80 -3.84 -10.69
N HIS A 161 -13.67 -4.56 -11.81
CA HIS A 161 -12.85 -4.13 -12.95
C HIS A 161 -13.31 -2.79 -13.51
N LYS A 162 -14.59 -2.65 -13.82
CA LYS A 162 -15.14 -1.38 -14.33
C LYS A 162 -14.86 -0.23 -13.36
N SER A 163 -15.09 -0.45 -12.06
CA SER A 163 -14.96 0.58 -11.04
C SER A 163 -13.50 0.98 -10.81
N LEU A 164 -12.60 0.02 -10.65
CA LEU A 164 -11.20 0.28 -10.33
C LEU A 164 -10.40 0.76 -11.55
N THR A 165 -10.69 0.26 -12.75
CA THR A 165 -10.07 0.78 -13.99
C THR A 165 -10.55 2.19 -14.33
N PHE A 166 -11.81 2.53 -14.00
CA PHE A 166 -12.30 3.91 -14.13
C PHE A 166 -11.54 4.85 -13.17
N LEU A 167 -11.39 4.46 -11.90
CA LEU A 167 -10.63 5.23 -10.92
C LEU A 167 -9.18 5.46 -11.38
N THR A 168 -8.49 4.39 -11.77
CA THR A 168 -7.08 4.48 -12.17
C THR A 168 -6.87 5.23 -13.49
N LYS A 169 -7.84 5.21 -14.41
CA LYS A 169 -7.84 6.10 -15.60
C LYS A 169 -7.93 7.57 -15.19
N GLN A 170 -8.75 7.90 -14.19
CA GLN A 170 -8.82 9.27 -13.68
C GLN A 170 -7.52 9.70 -13.01
N LEU A 171 -6.87 8.81 -12.25
CA LEU A 171 -5.55 9.04 -11.68
C LEU A 171 -4.52 9.33 -12.79
N LEU A 172 -4.48 8.50 -13.83
CA LEU A 172 -3.56 8.67 -14.95
C LEU A 172 -3.78 9.98 -15.70
N ALA A 173 -5.04 10.37 -15.94
CA ALA A 173 -5.39 11.64 -16.56
C ALA A 173 -4.96 12.85 -15.69
N ASN A 174 -5.16 12.77 -14.37
CA ASN A 174 -4.71 13.82 -13.44
C ASN A 174 -3.20 13.97 -13.44
N VAL A 175 -2.46 12.86 -13.45
CA VAL A 175 -1.00 12.87 -13.55
C VAL A 175 -0.53 13.44 -14.88
N ALA A 176 -1.13 13.04 -16.01
CA ALA A 176 -0.79 13.59 -17.32
C ALA A 176 -0.99 15.11 -17.39
N LYS A 177 -2.08 15.61 -16.78
CA LYS A 177 -2.36 17.04 -16.65
C LYS A 177 -1.30 17.76 -15.83
N GLY A 178 -0.93 17.23 -14.66
CA GLY A 178 0.10 17.82 -13.79
C GLY A 178 1.50 17.78 -14.42
N HIS A 179 1.82 16.68 -15.12
CA HIS A 179 3.13 16.42 -15.69
C HIS A 179 3.41 17.19 -16.99
N SER A 180 2.40 17.33 -17.85
CA SER A 180 2.61 17.88 -19.20
C SER A 180 1.47 18.75 -19.70
N GLY A 181 0.54 19.15 -18.84
CA GLY A 181 -0.58 20.02 -19.22
C GLY A 181 -1.58 19.35 -20.17
N VAL A 182 -1.62 18.02 -20.19
CA VAL A 182 -2.54 17.25 -21.05
C VAL A 182 -3.96 17.32 -20.49
N ASP A 183 -4.92 17.74 -21.30
CA ASP A 183 -6.32 17.93 -20.88
C ASP A 183 -7.36 17.26 -21.80
N ASP A 184 -6.92 16.52 -22.81
CA ASP A 184 -7.78 15.75 -23.72
C ASP A 184 -7.30 14.31 -23.95
N GLN A 185 -8.13 13.50 -24.61
CA GLN A 185 -7.88 12.07 -24.83
C GLN A 185 -6.77 11.80 -25.86
N GLU A 186 -6.67 12.63 -26.90
CA GLU A 186 -5.64 12.50 -27.92
C GLU A 186 -4.26 12.78 -27.33
N GLY A 187 -4.14 13.89 -26.59
CA GLY A 187 -2.95 14.25 -25.84
C GLY A 187 -2.56 13.20 -24.80
N LEU A 188 -3.53 12.57 -24.12
CA LEU A 188 -3.23 11.47 -23.19
C LEU A 188 -2.60 10.28 -23.90
N SER A 189 -3.10 9.93 -25.08
CA SER A 189 -2.57 8.84 -25.89
C SER A 189 -1.14 9.12 -26.34
N VAL A 190 -0.88 10.31 -26.90
CA VAL A 190 0.46 10.75 -27.30
C VAL A 190 1.42 10.83 -26.10
N TRP A 191 0.92 11.29 -24.95
CA TRP A 191 1.71 11.38 -23.72
C TRP A 191 2.14 9.99 -23.20
N MET A 192 1.23 9.00 -23.22
CA MET A 192 1.55 7.63 -22.86
C MET A 192 2.55 6.98 -23.83
N GLU A 193 2.40 7.22 -25.14
CA GLU A 193 3.36 6.74 -26.14
C GLU A 193 4.74 7.35 -25.94
N ARG A 194 4.81 8.67 -25.75
CA ARG A 194 6.08 9.41 -25.55
C ARG A 194 6.83 8.94 -24.31
N LEU A 195 6.12 8.61 -23.23
CA LEU A 195 6.70 8.11 -21.98
C LEU A 195 6.85 6.57 -21.95
N GLU A 196 6.48 5.88 -23.04
CA GLU A 196 6.52 4.42 -23.17
C GLU A 196 5.74 3.69 -22.06
N LEU A 197 4.56 4.21 -21.72
CA LEU A 197 3.69 3.70 -20.66
C LEU A 197 2.74 2.59 -21.14
N LEU A 198 2.78 2.23 -22.41
CA LEU A 198 1.86 1.25 -23.00
C LEU A 198 2.35 -0.20 -22.91
N ASP A 199 3.61 -0.43 -22.52
CA ASP A 199 4.22 -1.75 -22.42
C ASP A 199 4.68 -2.04 -20.99
N PRO A 200 4.07 -3.00 -20.26
CA PRO A 200 4.51 -3.38 -18.91
C PRO A 200 5.96 -3.86 -18.87
N GLY A 201 6.47 -4.44 -19.96
CA GLY A 201 7.89 -4.81 -20.09
C GLY A 201 8.83 -3.60 -20.06
N VAL A 202 8.32 -2.39 -20.31
CA VAL A 202 9.07 -1.14 -20.26
C VAL A 202 8.85 -0.40 -18.95
N PHE A 203 7.60 -0.21 -18.51
CA PHE A 203 7.33 0.62 -17.33
C PHE A 203 7.53 -0.10 -15.99
N LEU A 204 7.38 -1.43 -15.89
CA LEU A 204 7.61 -2.14 -14.62
C LEU A 204 9.09 -2.13 -14.18
N PRO A 205 10.08 -2.31 -15.08
CA PRO A 205 11.47 -2.08 -14.72
C PRO A 205 11.75 -0.64 -14.26
N ARG A 206 11.07 0.36 -14.86
CA ARG A 206 11.19 1.76 -14.43
C ARG A 206 10.60 1.98 -13.05
N LEU A 207 9.51 1.31 -12.70
CA LEU A 207 8.98 1.34 -11.33
C LEU A 207 10.04 0.85 -10.34
N ALA A 208 10.76 -0.23 -10.65
CA ALA A 208 11.84 -0.69 -9.78
C ALA A 208 12.96 0.36 -9.60
N LEU A 209 13.23 1.19 -10.62
CA LEU A 209 14.16 2.33 -10.50
C LEU A 209 13.59 3.44 -9.62
N VAL A 210 12.30 3.77 -9.74
CA VAL A 210 11.62 4.72 -8.85
C VAL A 210 11.73 4.26 -7.39
N LEU A 211 11.46 2.99 -7.12
CA LEU A 211 11.60 2.43 -5.78
C LEU A 211 13.05 2.40 -5.30
N GLY A 212 14.01 2.14 -6.19
CA GLY A 212 15.45 2.17 -5.89
C GLY A 212 15.99 3.56 -5.56
N ALA A 213 15.33 4.62 -6.03
CA ALA A 213 15.64 5.99 -5.63
C ALA A 213 15.18 6.30 -4.19
N ILE A 214 14.15 5.59 -3.70
CA ILE A 214 13.64 5.70 -2.32
C ILE A 214 14.44 4.80 -1.38
N VAL A 215 14.72 3.56 -1.80
CA VAL A 215 15.39 2.54 -0.98
C VAL A 215 16.70 2.12 -1.65
N PRO A 216 17.84 2.63 -1.14
CA PRO A 216 19.17 2.15 -1.54
C PRO A 216 19.29 0.62 -1.43
N ALA A 217 20.19 0.03 -2.23
CA ALA A 217 20.28 -1.43 -2.36
C ALA A 217 20.54 -2.16 -1.02
N ASP A 218 21.27 -1.55 -0.10
CA ASP A 218 21.60 -2.06 1.23
C ASP A 218 20.58 -1.69 2.32
N ALA A 219 19.52 -0.96 1.97
CA ALA A 219 18.48 -0.50 2.88
C ALA A 219 17.16 -1.30 2.77
N TRP A 220 17.14 -2.35 1.95
CA TRP A 220 15.99 -3.25 1.86
C TRP A 220 15.86 -4.10 3.13
N TRP A 221 14.64 -4.19 3.65
CA TRP A 221 14.29 -4.93 4.87
C TRP A 221 14.16 -6.43 4.64
N PHE A 222 14.15 -6.86 3.39
CA PHE A 222 14.07 -8.26 2.99
C PHE A 222 14.90 -8.52 1.73
N ASP A 223 15.29 -9.78 1.53
CA ASP A 223 16.03 -10.21 0.35
C ASP A 223 15.11 -10.27 -0.87
N ARG A 224 15.14 -9.21 -1.69
CA ARG A 224 14.34 -9.12 -2.92
C ARG A 224 14.68 -10.20 -3.94
N ASP A 225 15.93 -10.63 -4.00
CA ASP A 225 16.35 -11.61 -5.02
C ASP A 225 15.85 -12.99 -4.63
N ALA A 226 15.98 -13.38 -3.35
CA ALA A 226 15.37 -14.60 -2.83
C ALA A 226 13.84 -14.61 -2.98
N LEU A 227 13.18 -13.45 -2.83
CA LEU A 227 11.74 -13.33 -3.06
C LEU A 227 11.38 -13.40 -4.56
N ARG A 228 12.18 -12.81 -5.46
CA ARG A 228 11.94 -12.91 -6.92
C ARG A 228 11.99 -14.34 -7.42
N GLU A 229 12.90 -15.15 -6.90
CA GLU A 229 13.02 -16.56 -7.27
C GLU A 229 11.76 -17.39 -6.95
N LYS A 230 10.88 -16.89 -6.08
CA LYS A 230 9.60 -17.53 -5.73
C LYS A 230 8.45 -17.16 -6.65
N ILE A 231 8.59 -16.13 -7.49
CA ILE A 231 7.53 -15.68 -8.39
C ILE A 231 7.45 -16.67 -9.56
N PRO A 232 6.29 -17.30 -9.83
CA PRO A 232 6.13 -18.21 -10.97
C PRO A 232 6.43 -17.52 -12.31
N GLU A 233 7.01 -18.26 -13.26
CA GLU A 233 7.20 -17.82 -14.67
C GLU A 233 5.87 -17.63 -15.41
#